data_AF-A0A239HWX9-F1
#
_entry.id   AF-A0A239HWX9-F1
#
_cell.length_a   1.000
_cell.length_b   1.000
_cell.length_c   1.000
_cell.angle_alpha   90.00
_cell.angle_beta   90.00
_cell.angle_gamma   90.00
#
_symmetry.space_group_name_H-M   'P 1'
#
loop_
_entity.id
_entity.type
_entity.pdbx_description
1 polymer ?
#
loop_
_entity_poly.entity_id
_entity_poly.type
_entity_poly.pdbx_seq_one_letter_code
_entity_poly.pdbx_strand_id
1 'polypeptide(L)'
;MIVDYLDEHQERFGVEPICRVLTDAGTKTVPSTYYAAKTGSPSARSLSDAATTRGIERVHEENFGVYGVREVHAALRRQGPLPRRRPSADAGR
;
A
#
# COMPACT_ATOMS: atom_id res chain seq x y z
N MET A 1 2.83 11.95 -3.34
CA MET A 1 2.80 11.92 -1.85
C MET A 1 4.10 12.53 -1.32
N ILE A 2 4.19 12.89 -0.04
CA ILE A 2 5.40 13.51 0.56
C ILE A 2 6.66 12.65 0.39
N VAL A 3 6.51 11.31 0.39
CA VAL A 3 7.61 10.38 0.16
C VAL A 3 8.18 10.51 -1.27
N ASP A 4 7.33 10.67 -2.28
CA ASP A 4 7.77 10.86 -3.68
C ASP A 4 8.55 12.17 -3.83
N TYR A 5 8.07 13.25 -3.21
CA TYR A 5 8.77 14.53 -3.17
C TYR A 5 10.14 14.41 -2.47
N LEU A 6 10.23 13.64 -1.38
CA LEU A 6 11.49 13.35 -0.71
C LEU A 6 12.42 12.51 -1.60
N ASP A 7 11.91 11.53 -2.34
CA ASP A 7 12.68 10.69 -3.26
C ASP A 7 13.26 11.49 -4.44
N GLU A 8 12.51 12.44 -4.99
CA GLU A 8 12.95 13.30 -6.10
C GLU A 8 14.04 14.29 -5.67
N HIS A 9 14.07 14.68 -4.40
CA HIS A 9 14.94 15.76 -3.91
C HIS A 9 16.05 15.32 -2.94
N GLN A 10 16.02 14.08 -2.45
CA GLN A 10 17.02 13.57 -1.49
C GLN A 10 18.45 13.64 -2.02
N GLU A 11 18.69 13.43 -3.32
CA GLU A 11 20.04 13.43 -3.88
C GLU A 11 20.67 14.82 -3.89
N ARG A 12 19.84 15.86 -4.01
CA ARG A 12 20.29 17.24 -4.11
C ARG A 12 20.41 17.94 -2.76
N PHE A 13 19.49 17.65 -1.83
CA PHE A 13 19.40 18.40 -0.57
C PHE A 13 19.53 17.52 0.68
N GLY A 14 19.45 16.19 0.54
CA GLY A 14 19.35 15.28 1.68
C GLY A 14 17.95 15.29 2.33
N VAL A 15 17.61 14.19 3.00
CA VAL A 15 16.27 14.00 3.61
C VAL A 15 16.06 14.92 4.81
N GLU A 16 17.07 15.10 5.66
CA GLU A 16 16.97 15.92 6.87
C GLU A 16 16.65 17.40 6.60
N PRO A 17 17.34 18.10 5.69
CA PRO A 17 17.02 19.48 5.36
C PRO A 17 15.61 19.65 4.79
N ILE A 18 15.17 18.71 3.94
CA ILE A 18 13.82 18.75 3.35
C ILE A 18 12.76 18.54 4.44
N CYS A 19 12.92 17.54 5.30
CA CYS A 19 12.00 17.28 6.41
C CYS A 19 11.87 18.47 7.36
N ARG A 20 12.97 19.20 7.60
CA ARG A 20 12.96 20.42 8.42
C ARG A 20 12.10 21.52 7.78
N VAL A 21 12.32 21.82 6.51
CA VAL A 21 11.56 22.84 5.77
C VAL A 21 10.07 22.47 5.67
N LEU A 22 9.77 21.20 5.42
CA LEU A 22 8.38 20.72 5.38
C LEU A 22 7.68 20.87 6.73
N THR A 23 8.40 20.58 7.82
CA THR A 23 7.87 20.74 9.18
C THR A 23 7.60 22.21 9.50
N ASP A 24 8.50 23.12 9.11
CA ASP A 24 8.31 24.57 9.26
C ASP A 24 7.13 25.08 8.42
N ALA A 25 6.88 24.47 7.25
CA ALA A 25 5.72 24.74 6.39
C ALA A 25 4.41 24.09 6.87
N GLY A 26 4.40 23.46 8.05
CA GLY A 26 3.22 22.84 8.66
C GLY A 26 2.97 21.38 8.27
N THR A 27 3.84 20.80 7.44
CA THR A 27 3.80 19.37 7.07
C THR A 27 4.76 18.58 7.94
N LYS A 28 4.26 18.01 9.05
CA LYS A 28 5.09 17.23 9.97
C LYS A 28 5.61 15.97 9.28
N THR A 29 6.91 15.93 8.99
CA THR A 29 7.59 14.75 8.42
C THR A 29 8.96 14.63 9.05
N VAL A 30 9.30 13.42 9.51
CA VAL A 30 10.57 13.12 10.17
C VAL A 30 11.35 12.13 9.29
N PRO A 31 12.70 12.23 9.20
CA PRO A 31 13.50 11.31 8.38
C PRO A 31 13.25 9.82 8.69
N SER A 32 13.07 9.48 9.96
CA SER A 32 12.73 8.11 10.38
C SER A 32 11.42 7.61 9.77
N THR A 33 10.41 8.47 9.66
CA THR A 33 9.14 8.17 8.99
C THR A 33 9.33 7.94 7.50
N TYR A 34 10.16 8.74 6.84
CA TYR A 34 10.49 8.55 5.42
C TYR A 34 11.16 7.21 5.17
N TYR A 35 12.23 6.88 5.91
CA TYR A 35 12.92 5.60 5.74
C TYR A 35 12.01 4.42 6.11
N ALA A 36 11.20 4.53 7.17
CA ALA A 36 10.22 3.51 7.52
C ALA A 36 9.15 3.30 6.44
N ALA A 37 8.72 4.36 5.76
CA ALA A 37 7.80 4.25 4.62
C ALA A 37 8.48 3.64 3.39
N LYS A 38 9.75 4.00 3.13
CA LYS A 38 10.53 3.51 1.98
C LYS A 38 10.95 2.05 2.11
N THR A 39 11.35 1.62 3.31
CA THR A 39 11.78 0.24 3.59
C THR A 39 10.69 -0.62 4.21
N GLY A 40 9.52 -0.04 4.49
CA GLY A 40 8.42 -0.73 5.14
C GLY A 40 7.85 -1.81 4.24
N SER A 41 8.02 -3.07 4.64
CA SER A 41 7.27 -4.17 4.03
C SER A 41 5.76 -3.87 4.08
N PRO A 42 5.01 -4.12 2.99
CA PRO A 42 3.58 -3.91 2.98
C PRO A 42 2.91 -4.61 4.16
N SER A 43 2.03 -3.90 4.87
CA SER A 43 1.32 -4.48 6.00
C SER A 43 0.49 -5.70 5.56
N ALA A 44 0.19 -6.61 6.48
CA ALA A 44 -0.67 -7.77 6.19
C ALA A 44 -2.02 -7.36 5.58
N ARG A 45 -2.55 -6.21 6.00
CA ARG A 45 -3.77 -5.61 5.43
C ARG A 45 -3.54 -5.12 4.00
N SER A 46 -2.49 -4.34 3.75
CA SER A 46 -2.16 -3.84 2.41
C SER A 46 -2.00 -4.98 1.39
N LEU A 47 -1.41 -6.11 1.79
CA LEU A 47 -1.30 -7.29 0.95
C LEU A 47 -2.65 -7.96 0.70
N SER A 48 -3.48 -8.10 1.74
CA SER A 48 -4.82 -8.66 1.63
C SER A 48 -5.71 -7.80 0.73
N ASP A 49 -5.61 -6.48 0.87
CA ASP A 49 -6.37 -5.51 0.07
C ASP A 49 -5.90 -5.58 -1.39
N ALA A 50 -4.59 -5.64 -1.64
CA ALA A 50 -4.06 -5.83 -3.00
C ALA A 50 -4.53 -7.16 -3.63
N ALA A 51 -4.55 -8.25 -2.87
CA ALA A 51 -5.11 -9.52 -3.35
C ALA A 51 -6.62 -9.41 -3.64
N THR A 52 -7.35 -8.66 -2.82
CA THR A 52 -8.78 -8.39 -3.01
C THR A 52 -9.04 -7.58 -4.27
N THR A 53 -8.28 -6.51 -4.49
CA THR A 53 -8.35 -5.70 -5.70
C THR A 53 -8.10 -6.55 -6.96
N ARG A 54 -7.05 -7.39 -6.97
CA ARG A 54 -6.79 -8.29 -8.10
C ARG A 54 -7.94 -9.27 -8.36
N GLY A 55 -8.56 -9.77 -7.29
CA GLY A 55 -9.73 -10.63 -7.42
C GLY A 55 -10.92 -9.90 -8.05
N ILE A 56 -11.18 -8.66 -7.62
CA ILE A 56 -12.24 -7.79 -8.16
C ILE A 56 -12.00 -7.55 -9.65
N GLU A 57 -10.79 -7.15 -10.02
CA GLU A 57 -10.40 -6.88 -11.42
C GLU A 57 -10.63 -8.11 -12.30
N ARG A 58 -10.13 -9.27 -11.87
CA ARG A 58 -10.32 -10.53 -12.59
C ARG A 58 -11.80 -10.86 -12.81
N VAL A 59 -12.61 -10.82 -11.75
CA VAL A 59 -14.04 -11.14 -11.86
C VAL A 59 -14.77 -10.14 -12.75
N HIS A 60 -14.41 -8.86 -12.67
CA HIS A 60 -15.01 -7.85 -13.52
C HIS A 60 -14.66 -8.08 -14.99
N GLU A 61 -13.39 -8.38 -15.30
CA GLU A 61 -12.90 -8.66 -16.64
C GLU A 61 -13.50 -9.96 -17.23
N GLU A 62 -13.53 -11.05 -16.45
CA GLU A 62 -14.14 -12.33 -16.85
C GLU A 62 -15.63 -12.21 -17.20
N ASN A 63 -16.31 -11.20 -16.65
CA ASN A 63 -17.73 -10.91 -16.91
C ASN A 63 -17.90 -9.70 -17.85
N PHE A 64 -16.91 -9.43 -18.69
CA PHE A 64 -16.92 -8.38 -19.73
C PHE A 64 -17.18 -6.96 -19.20
N GLY A 65 -16.87 -6.71 -17.93
CA GLY A 65 -17.14 -5.43 -17.26
C GLY A 65 -18.62 -5.16 -16.98
N VAL A 66 -19.52 -6.12 -17.23
CA VAL A 66 -20.96 -5.95 -17.01
C VAL A 66 -21.31 -6.05 -15.54
N TYR A 67 -20.57 -6.89 -14.80
CA TYR A 67 -20.85 -7.11 -13.39
C TYR A 67 -20.63 -5.85 -12.56
N GLY A 68 -21.70 -5.41 -11.91
CA GLY A 68 -21.65 -4.34 -10.93
C GLY A 68 -21.10 -4.81 -9.57
N VAL A 69 -20.94 -3.89 -8.63
CA VAL A 69 -20.35 -4.14 -7.30
C VAL A 69 -20.96 -5.35 -6.59
N ARG A 70 -22.29 -5.49 -6.62
CA ARG A 70 -23.00 -6.59 -5.92
C ARG A 70 -22.71 -7.95 -6.55
N GLU A 71 -22.62 -8.02 -7.88
CA GLU A 71 -22.37 -9.25 -8.61
C GLU A 71 -20.92 -9.68 -8.49
N VAL A 72 -19.98 -8.73 -8.61
CA VAL A 72 -18.55 -8.98 -8.36
C VAL A 72 -18.34 -9.49 -6.93
N HIS A 73 -18.95 -8.84 -5.94
CA HIS A 73 -18.84 -9.28 -4.55
C HIS A 73 -19.44 -10.69 -4.32
N ALA A 74 -20.59 -11.00 -4.91
CA ALA A 74 -21.18 -12.33 -4.82
C ALA A 74 -20.31 -13.40 -5.51
N ALA A 75 -19.76 -13.09 -6.67
CA ALA A 75 -18.86 -13.97 -7.41
C ALA A 75 -17.56 -14.24 -6.65
N LEU A 76 -16.94 -13.20 -6.09
CA LEU A 76 -15.75 -13.33 -5.22
C LEU A 76 -16.02 -14.21 -4.00
N ARG A 77 -17.16 -14.02 -3.34
CA ARG A 77 -17.53 -14.85 -2.18
C ARG A 77 -17.72 -16.32 -2.54
N ARG A 78 -18.20 -16.63 -3.74
CA ARG A 78 -18.34 -18.01 -4.23
C ARG A 78 -17.00 -18.68 -4.52
N GLN A 79 -15.97 -17.92 -4.90
CA GLN A 79 -14.62 -18.43 -5.13
C GLN A 79 -13.85 -18.75 -3.83
N GLY A 80 -14.45 -18.45 -2.68
CA GLY A 80 -13.85 -18.64 -1.37
C GLY A 80 -13.04 -17.44 -0.90
N PRO A 81 -12.71 -17.38 0.41
CA PRO A 81 -11.93 -16.27 0.96
C PRO A 81 -10.53 -16.25 0.34
N LEU A 82 -10.11 -15.06 -0.11
CA LEU A 82 -8.75 -14.84 -0.59
C LEU A 82 -7.74 -15.16 0.52
N PRO A 83 -6.54 -15.67 0.16
CA PRO A 83 -5.56 -16.10 1.13
C PRO A 83 -5.14 -14.92 2.02
N ARG A 84 -5.62 -14.94 3.26
CA ARG A 84 -5.04 -14.12 4.33
C ARG A 84 -3.69 -14.73 4.64
N ARG A 85 -2.60 -13.99 4.41
CA ARG A 85 -1.26 -14.44 4.82
C ARG A 85 -1.33 -14.88 6.28
N ARG A 86 -1.05 -16.15 6.57
CA ARG A 86 -0.74 -16.59 7.94
C ARG A 86 0.49 -15.80 8.38
N PRO A 87 0.56 -15.25 9.61
CA PRO A 87 1.76 -14.57 10.06
C PRO A 87 2.95 -15.52 9.86
N SER A 88 3.98 -15.05 9.14
CA SER A 88 5.21 -15.80 9.00
C SER A 88 5.79 -16.01 10.39
N ALA A 89 5.93 -17.26 10.81
CA ALA A 89 6.54 -17.66 12.07
C ALA A 89 8.05 -17.37 12.14
N ASP A 90 8.56 -16.45 11.31
CA ASP A 90 9.97 -16.14 11.18
C ASP A 90 10.19 -14.62 11.09
N ALA A 91 10.00 -13.97 12.23
CA ALA A 91 10.47 -12.62 12.49
C ALA A 91 10.90 -12.54 13.97
N GLY A 92 12.04 -13.20 14.25
CA GLY A 92 12.94 -12.86 15.35
C GLY A 92 12.69 -13.50 16.71
N ARG A 93 13.30 -14.68 16.94
CA ARG A 93 14.46 -14.79 17.84
C ARG A 93 15.26 -16.05 17.57
#